data_AF-A0A535Q1C6-F1
#
_entry.id   AF-A0A535Q1C6-F1
#
_cell.length_a   1.000
_cell.length_b   1.000
_cell.length_c   1.000
_cell.angle_alpha   90.00
_cell.angle_beta   90.00
_cell.angle_gamma   90.00
#
_symmetry.space_group_name_H-M   'P 1'
#
loop_
_entity.id
_entity.type
_entity.pdbx_description
1 polymer ?
#
loop_
_entity_poly.entity_id
_entity_poly.type
_entity_poly.pdbx_seq_one_letter_code
_entity_poly.pdbx_strand_id
1 'polypeptide(L)'
;MATIQYDRERESRAILLSFVKSIQERDIVTYEHSRRVATYAQRLARYLGWSRCEAYDLALAALVHDLGKTWIANDILNKSEALSKDERRTMERH
;
A
#
# COMPACT_ATOMS: atom_id res chain seq x y z
N MET A 1 9.22 29.56 -0.25
CA MET A 1 9.79 28.24 -0.61
C MET A 1 9.19 27.11 0.23
N ALA A 2 9.08 27.22 1.57
CA ALA A 2 8.47 26.17 2.42
C ALA A 2 6.98 25.89 2.14
N THR A 3 6.18 26.91 1.81
CA THR A 3 4.73 26.75 1.51
C THR A 3 4.48 25.86 0.29
N ILE A 4 5.25 26.04 -0.78
CA ILE A 4 5.13 25.27 -2.03
C ILE A 4 5.48 23.78 -1.82
N GLN A 5 6.47 23.49 -0.96
CA GLN A 5 6.85 22.13 -0.60
C GLN A 5 5.73 21.43 0.20
N TYR A 6 5.19 22.14 1.20
CA TYR A 6 4.13 21.64 2.06
C TYR A 6 2.83 21.35 1.29
N ASP A 7 2.49 22.20 0.33
CA ASP A 7 1.32 21.97 -0.52
C ASP A 7 1.51 20.76 -1.44
N ARG A 8 2.72 20.56 -2.00
CA ARG A 8 3.05 19.35 -2.77
C ARG A 8 2.97 18.06 -1.95
N GLU A 9 3.45 18.07 -0.71
CA GLU A 9 3.35 16.91 0.18
C GLU A 9 1.89 16.57 0.51
N ARG A 10 1.04 17.58 0.73
CA ARG A 10 -0.39 17.38 0.93
C ARG A 10 -1.10 16.82 -0.30
N GLU A 11 -0.80 17.35 -1.49
CA GLU A 11 -1.36 16.83 -2.74
C GLU A 11 -0.95 15.38 -2.98
N SER A 12 0.34 15.06 -2.76
CA SER A 12 0.86 13.69 -2.90
C SER A 12 0.14 12.73 -1.95
N ARG A 13 -0.08 13.13 -0.69
CA ARG A 13 -0.84 12.33 0.27
C ARG A 13 -2.29 12.14 -0.14
N ALA A 14 -2.94 13.18 -0.66
CA ALA A 14 -4.31 13.08 -1.14
C ALA A 14 -4.45 12.07 -2.31
N ILE A 15 -3.47 12.06 -3.22
CA ILE A 15 -3.38 11.08 -4.31
C ILE A 15 -3.17 9.67 -3.77
N LEU A 16 -2.27 9.48 -2.80
CA LEU A 16 -2.06 8.16 -2.20
C LEU A 16 -3.34 7.64 -1.53
N LEU A 17 -4.07 8.50 -0.81
CA LEU A 17 -5.34 8.12 -0.19
C LEU A 17 -6.43 7.79 -1.23
N SER A 18 -6.42 8.42 -2.41
CA SER A 18 -7.36 8.04 -3.48
C SER A 18 -7.05 6.66 -4.05
N PHE A 19 -5.76 6.30 -4.20
CA PHE A 19 -5.39 4.93 -4.58
C PHE A 19 -5.80 3.88 -3.54
N VAL A 20 -5.64 4.18 -2.26
CA VAL A 20 -6.11 3.29 -1.18
C VAL A 20 -7.60 3.00 -1.32
N LYS A 21 -8.40 4.02 -1.63
CA LYS A 21 -9.83 3.85 -1.88
C LYS A 21 -10.09 2.95 -3.08
N SER A 22 -9.34 3.12 -4.17
CA SER A 22 -9.44 2.24 -5.34
C SER A 22 -9.05 0.78 -5.05
N ILE A 23 -8.03 0.55 -4.21
CA ILE A 23 -7.68 -0.81 -3.74
C ILE A 23 -8.86 -1.40 -2.97
N GLN A 24 -9.43 -0.65 -2.03
CA GLN A 24 -10.56 -1.12 -1.23
C GLN A 24 -11.78 -1.50 -2.08
N GLU A 25 -12.09 -0.72 -3.11
CA GLU A 25 -13.20 -0.98 -4.02
C GLU A 25 -12.96 -2.21 -4.91
N ARG A 26 -11.71 -2.47 -5.29
CA ARG A 26 -11.35 -3.57 -6.20
C ARG A 26 -11.08 -4.89 -5.49
N ASP A 27 -10.38 -4.84 -4.37
CA ASP A 27 -9.99 -5.99 -3.56
C ASP A 27 -9.95 -5.62 -2.08
N ILE A 28 -11.08 -5.87 -1.41
CA ILE A 28 -11.24 -5.64 0.02
C ILE A 28 -10.26 -6.47 0.86
N VAL A 29 -9.87 -7.66 0.41
CA VAL A 29 -8.97 -8.55 1.16
C VAL A 29 -7.56 -7.97 1.18
N THR A 30 -7.06 -7.52 0.02
CA THR A 30 -5.77 -6.82 -0.06
C THR A 30 -5.79 -5.52 0.73
N TYR A 31 -6.88 -4.73 0.67
CA TYR A 31 -7.00 -3.52 1.50
C TYR A 31 -6.95 -3.81 3.00
N GLU A 32 -7.70 -4.80 3.49
CA GLU A 32 -7.72 -5.17 4.90
C GLU A 32 -6.35 -5.68 5.38
N HIS A 33 -5.64 -6.43 4.52
CA HIS A 33 -4.25 -6.82 4.76
C HIS A 33 -3.35 -5.59 4.91
N SER A 34 -3.32 -4.71 3.90
CA SER A 34 -2.50 -3.50 3.91
C SER A 34 -2.81 -2.58 5.08
N ARG A 35 -4.08 -2.47 5.51
CA ARG A 35 -4.47 -1.69 6.70
C ARG A 35 -3.87 -2.24 7.99
N ARG A 36 -3.85 -3.57 8.15
CA ARG A 36 -3.21 -4.22 9.32
C ARG A 36 -1.69 -4.00 9.28
N VAL A 37 -1.06 -4.19 8.13
CA VAL A 37 0.39 -3.97 7.96
C VAL A 37 0.75 -2.51 8.26
N ALA A 38 0.00 -1.54 7.74
CA ALA A 38 0.20 -0.11 8.02
C ALA A 38 0.09 0.20 9.51
N THR A 39 -0.88 -0.40 10.20
CA THR A 39 -1.05 -0.24 11.66
C THR A 39 0.15 -0.79 12.42
N TYR A 40 0.65 -1.97 12.06
CA TYR A 40 1.81 -2.57 12.70
C TYR A 40 3.10 -1.79 12.40
N ALA A 41 3.30 -1.37 11.16
CA ALA A 41 4.44 -0.58 10.73
C ALA A 41 4.51 0.75 11.49
N GLN A 42 3.36 1.46 11.60
CA GLN A 42 3.28 2.70 12.37
C GLN A 42 3.68 2.48 13.83
N ARG A 43 3.08 1.46 14.48
CA ARG A 43 3.35 1.16 15.89
C ARG A 43 4.81 0.77 16.12
N LEU A 44 5.39 -0.02 15.21
CA LEU A 44 6.79 -0.42 15.27
C LEU A 44 7.72 0.79 15.10
N ALA A 45 7.51 1.64 14.10
CA ALA A 45 8.30 2.85 13.92
C ALA A 45 8.24 3.78 15.14
N ARG A 46 7.05 3.94 15.72
CA ARG A 46 6.88 4.69 16.97
C ARG A 46 7.63 4.07 18.14
N TYR A 47 7.62 2.75 18.26
CA TYR A 47 8.37 2.03 19.29
C TYR A 47 9.90 2.20 19.12
N LEU A 48 10.37 2.24 17.88
CA LEU A 48 11.78 2.46 17.52
C LEU A 48 12.23 3.94 17.64
N GLY A 49 11.37 4.83 18.11
CA GLY A 49 11.71 6.24 18.34
C GLY A 49 11.57 7.16 17.12
N TRP A 50 10.95 6.71 16.03
CA TRP A 50 10.73 7.56 14.86
C TRP A 50 9.74 8.70 15.16
N SER A 51 9.89 9.81 14.46
CA SER A 51 8.99 10.96 14.59
C SER A 51 7.56 10.60 14.16
N ARG A 52 6.59 11.45 14.51
CA ARG A 52 5.18 11.16 14.17
C ARG A 52 4.97 11.24 12.67
N CYS A 53 5.67 12.17 12.01
CA CYS A 53 5.64 12.31 10.57
C CYS A 53 6.23 11.08 9.88
N GLU A 54 7.45 10.66 10.25
CA GLU A 54 8.09 9.48 9.64
C GLU A 54 7.28 8.20 9.85
N ALA A 55 6.74 7.98 11.05
CA ALA A 55 5.89 6.82 11.32
C ALA A 55 4.57 6.86 10.52
N TYR A 56 4.02 8.05 10.28
CA TYR A 56 2.83 8.23 9.44
C TYR A 56 3.15 7.97 7.96
N ASP A 57 4.29 8.46 7.48
CA ASP A 57 4.72 8.21 6.10
C ASP A 57 5.01 6.73 5.86
N LEU A 58 5.61 6.03 6.83
CA LEU A 58 5.77 4.58 6.77
C LEU A 58 4.41 3.85 6.72
N ALA A 59 3.45 4.30 7.53
CA ALA A 59 2.10 3.73 7.52
C ALA A 59 1.43 3.92 6.16
N LEU A 60 1.57 5.10 5.56
CA LEU A 60 1.01 5.40 4.25
C LEU A 60 1.68 4.57 3.15
N ALA A 61 3.01 4.41 3.19
CA ALA A 61 3.75 3.55 2.27
C ALA A 61 3.30 2.08 2.38
N ALA A 62 3.16 1.57 3.61
CA ALA A 62 2.65 0.22 3.86
C ALA A 62 1.20 0.03 3.37
N LEU A 63 0.38 1.07 3.41
CA LEU A 63 -1.01 1.01 2.97
C LEU A 63 -1.14 0.86 1.44
N VAL A 64 -0.16 1.35 0.69
CA VAL A 64 -0.14 1.31 -0.79
C VAL A 64 0.86 0.31 -1.38
N HIS A 65 1.64 -0.40 -0.57
CA HIS A 65 2.74 -1.25 -1.05
C HIS A 65 2.30 -2.33 -2.05
N ASP A 66 1.06 -2.80 -1.90
CA ASP A 66 0.44 -3.84 -2.73
C ASP A 66 -0.49 -3.28 -3.81
N LEU A 67 -0.44 -1.97 -4.10
CA LEU A 67 -1.27 -1.35 -5.15
C LEU A 67 -1.12 -2.07 -6.49
N GLY A 68 0.09 -2.52 -6.85
CA GLY A 68 0.35 -3.24 -8.10
C GLY A 68 -0.47 -4.53 -8.26
N LYS A 69 -0.85 -5.19 -7.16
CA LYS A 69 -1.67 -6.42 -7.20
C LYS A 69 -3.04 -6.19 -7.81
N THR A 70 -3.56 -4.97 -7.72
CA THR A 70 -4.83 -4.65 -8.35
C THR A 70 -4.76 -4.79 -9.88
N TRP A 71 -3.59 -4.73 -10.54
CA TRP A 71 -3.50 -4.92 -12.00
C TRP A 71 -3.36 -6.40 -12.41
N ILE A 72 -3.27 -7.33 -11.44
CA ILE A 72 -3.21 -8.77 -11.69
C ILE A 72 -4.63 -9.29 -11.92
N ALA A 73 -4.79 -10.24 -12.84
CA ALA A 73 -6.07 -10.87 -13.12
C ALA A 73 -6.54 -11.73 -11.93
N ASN A 74 -7.85 -11.74 -11.64
CA ASN A 74 -8.40 -12.37 -10.44
C ASN A 74 -8.19 -13.89 -10.38
N ASP A 75 -8.14 -14.55 -11.54
CA ASP A 75 -7.84 -15.97 -11.70
C ASP A 75 -6.40 -16.33 -11.33
N ILE A 76 -5.47 -15.37 -11.42
CA ILE A 76 -4.09 -15.50 -10.94
C ILE A 76 -3.99 -15.04 -9.48
N LEU A 77 -4.58 -13.89 -9.13
CA LEU A 77 -4.49 -13.27 -7.81
C LEU A 77 -5.08 -14.14 -6.70
N ASN A 78 -6.23 -14.79 -6.98
CA ASN A 78 -6.97 -15.58 -6.00
C ASN A 78 -6.82 -17.09 -6.20
N LYS A 79 -5.85 -17.53 -7.01
CA LYS A 79 -5.64 -18.94 -7.30
C LYS A 79 -5.28 -19.70 -6.03
N SER A 80 -6.00 -20.77 -5.74
CA SER A 80 -5.76 -21.62 -4.57
C SER A 80 -4.72 -22.71 -4.84
N GLU A 81 -4.57 -23.12 -6.11
CA GLU A 81 -3.54 -24.05 -6.55
C GLU A 81 -2.19 -23.34 -6.75
N ALA A 82 -1.14 -24.14 -6.93
CA ALA A 82 0.19 -23.63 -7.25
C ALA A 82 0.17 -22.80 -8.54
N LEU A 83 0.72 -21.58 -8.47
CA LEU A 83 0.96 -20.75 -9.65
C LEU A 83 1.94 -21.45 -10.60
N SER A 84 1.63 -21.39 -11.90
CA SER A 84 2.56 -21.70 -12.97
C SER A 84 3.76 -20.75 -12.94
N LYS A 85 4.82 -21.05 -13.69
CA LYS A 85 5.99 -20.16 -13.78
C LYS A 85 5.62 -18.77 -14.31
N ASP A 86 4.72 -18.70 -15.29
CA ASP A 86 4.30 -17.43 -15.91
C ASP A 86 3.34 -16.65 -15.01
N GLU A 87 2.46 -17.35 -14.29
CA GLU A 87 1.57 -16.75 -13.28
C GLU A 87 2.39 -16.18 -12.12
N ARG A 88 3.40 -16.91 -11.65
CA ARG A 88 4.33 -16.41 -10.62
C ARG A 88 5.10 -15.20 -11.11
N ARG A 89 5.63 -15.22 -12.34
CA ARG A 89 6.30 -14.06 -12.93
C ARG A 89 5.36 -12.86 -13.04
N THR A 90 4.07 -13.09 -13.30
CA THR A 90 3.05 -12.03 -13.30
C THR A 90 2.84 -11.48 -11.88
N MET A 91 2.76 -12.36 -10.88
CA MET A 91 2.64 -11.98 -9.47
C MET A 91 3.83 -11.14 -9.00
N GLU A 92 5.06 -11.50 -9.37
CA GLU A 92 6.29 -10.81 -8.94
C GLU A 92 6.50 -9.42 -9.57
N ARG A 93 5.64 -8.97 -10.48
CA ARG A 93 5.72 -7.65 -11.13
C ARG A 93 4.95 -6.54 -10.42
N HIS A 94 4.17 -6.86 -9.39
CA HIS A 94 3.46 -5.84 -8.59
C HIS A 94 4.45 -4.92 -7.87
#